data_AF-A0A803R2R1-F1
#
_entry.id   AF-A0A803R2R1-F1
#
_cell.length_a   1.000
_cell.length_b   1.000
_cell.length_c   1.000
_cell.angle_alpha   90.00
_cell.angle_beta   90.00
_cell.angle_gamma   90.00
#
_symmetry.space_group_name_H-M   'P 1'
#
loop_
_entity.id
_entity.type
_entity.pdbx_description
1 polymer ?
#
loop_
_entity_poly.entity_id
_entity_poly.type
_entity_poly.pdbx_seq_one_letter_code
_entity_poly.pdbx_strand_id
1 'polypeptide(L)'
;MKEGNAFKLIEKFLLSDPHINMEEALRCIHIGLLCVQQKPFDRPNMSSVVLMLGDKSILPQPKPPAYFTNTDLWEGAHSPALRPPSCNTSITTVEGR
;
A
#
# COMPACT_ATOMS: atom_id res chain seq x y z
N MET A 1 -9.06 15.07 -5.52
CA MET A 1 -8.74 14.00 -6.50
C MET A 1 -9.93 13.04 -6.47
N LYS A 2 -10.54 12.69 -7.61
CA LYS A 2 -11.75 11.83 -7.62
C LYS A 2 -11.34 10.38 -7.35
N GLU A 3 -11.40 9.96 -6.10
CA GLU A 3 -11.33 8.56 -5.71
C GLU A 3 -12.54 7.83 -6.34
N GLY A 4 -12.30 6.79 -7.13
CA GLY A 4 -13.36 6.01 -7.78
C GLY A 4 -13.23 5.78 -9.28
N ASN A 5 -12.24 6.38 -9.96
CA ASN A 5 -11.94 6.04 -11.37
C ASN A 5 -10.99 4.83 -11.48
N ALA A 6 -9.92 4.80 -10.68
CA ALA A 6 -8.89 3.75 -10.78
C ALA A 6 -9.43 2.33 -10.52
N PHE A 7 -10.26 2.15 -9.49
CA PHE A 7 -10.85 0.84 -9.18
C PHE A 7 -11.75 0.33 -10.32
N LYS A 8 -12.59 1.20 -10.89
CA LYS A 8 -13.45 0.86 -12.03
C LYS A 8 -12.66 0.51 -13.28
N LEU A 9 -11.52 1.17 -13.51
CA LEU A 9 -10.64 0.85 -14.63
C LEU A 9 -9.96 -0.51 -14.44
N ILE A 10 -9.48 -0.82 -13.22
CA ILE A 10 -8.90 -2.13 -12.91
C ILE A 10 -9.96 -3.22 -13.06
N GLU A 11 -11.14 -3.05 -12.46
CA GLU A 11 -12.25 -3.99 -12.56
C GLU A 11 -12.66 -4.23 -14.01
N LYS A 12 -12.86 -3.16 -14.80
CA LYS A 12 -13.17 -3.28 -16.22
C LYS A 12 -12.07 -4.03 -16.96
N PHE A 13 -10.80 -3.70 -16.73
CA PHE A 13 -9.68 -4.35 -17.41
C PHE A 13 -9.61 -5.84 -17.08
N LEU A 14 -9.70 -6.20 -15.80
CA LEU A 14 -9.69 -7.59 -15.32
C LEU A 14 -10.88 -8.42 -15.85
N LEU A 15 -12.04 -7.80 -16.06
CA LEU A 15 -13.24 -8.47 -16.58
C LEU A 15 -13.29 -8.52 -18.12
N SER A 16 -12.56 -7.65 -18.81
CA SER A 16 -12.64 -7.53 -20.28
C SER A 16 -11.71 -8.47 -21.03
N ASP A 17 -10.61 -8.89 -20.42
CA ASP A 17 -9.59 -9.71 -21.06
C ASP A 17 -9.63 -11.16 -20.55
N PRO A 18 -10.05 -12.13 -21.40
CA PRO A 18 -10.13 -13.53 -21.02
C PRO A 18 -8.75 -14.20 -20.81
N HIS A 19 -7.65 -13.54 -21.19
CA HIS A 19 -6.30 -14.04 -21.00
C HIS A 19 -5.70 -13.65 -19.64
N ILE A 20 -6.38 -12.80 -18.87
CA ILE A 20 -5.92 -12.42 -17.54
C ILE A 20 -6.11 -13.58 -16.56
N ASN A 21 -5.00 -14.06 -16.00
CA ASN A 21 -5.04 -14.95 -14.86
C ASN A 21 -5.30 -14.14 -13.58
N MET A 22 -6.52 -14.23 -13.06
CA MET A 22 -6.94 -13.52 -11.85
C MET A 22 -6.11 -13.90 -10.61
N GLU A 23 -5.65 -15.15 -10.50
CA GLU A 23 -4.81 -15.59 -9.39
C GLU A 23 -3.47 -14.84 -9.40
N GLU A 24 -2.85 -14.72 -10.57
CA GLU A 24 -1.58 -14.02 -10.76
C GLU A 24 -1.73 -12.51 -10.59
N ALA A 25 -2.82 -11.92 -11.10
CA ALA A 25 -3.11 -10.51 -10.91
C ALA A 25 -3.29 -10.15 -9.42
N LEU A 26 -4.11 -10.92 -8.69
CA LEU A 26 -4.30 -10.72 -7.25
C LEU A 26 -3.00 -10.92 -6.47
N ARG A 27 -2.18 -11.90 -6.86
CA ARG A 27 -0.87 -12.16 -6.27
C ARG A 27 0.09 -10.99 -6.49
N CYS A 28 0.15 -10.46 -7.71
CA CYS A 28 0.94 -9.27 -8.04
C CYS A 28 0.51 -8.04 -7.22
N ILE A 29 -0.80 -7.81 -7.07
CA ILE A 29 -1.33 -6.73 -6.23
C ILE A 29 -0.86 -6.93 -4.78
N HIS A 30 -1.01 -8.13 -4.24
CA HIS A 30 -0.62 -8.46 -2.87
C HIS A 30 0.89 -8.24 -2.62
N ILE A 31 1.74 -8.69 -3.53
CA ILE A 31 3.20 -8.46 -3.47
C ILE A 31 3.51 -6.96 -3.61
N GLY A 32 2.82 -6.25 -4.51
CA GLY A 32 2.94 -4.79 -4.65
C GLY A 32 2.66 -4.06 -3.33
N LEU A 33 1.64 -4.49 -2.58
CA LEU A 33 1.33 -3.95 -1.26
C LEU A 33 2.41 -4.27 -0.21
N LEU A 34 3.12 -5.40 -0.31
CA LEU A 34 4.27 -5.71 0.53
C LEU A 34 5.51 -4.86 0.19
N CYS A 35 5.69 -4.49 -1.08
CA CYS A 35 6.83 -3.67 -1.52
C CYS A 35 6.77 -2.22 -1.03
N VAL A 36 5.57 -1.69 -0.77
CA VAL A 36 5.34 -0.29 -0.39
C VAL A 36 5.09 -0.10 1.12
N GLN A 37 5.50 -1.07 1.93
CA GLN A 37 5.37 -1.00 3.38
C GLN A 37 6.10 0.21 3.98
N GLN A 38 5.50 0.82 5.00
CA GLN A 38 6.03 2.05 5.61
C GLN A 38 7.44 1.84 6.15
N LYS A 39 7.66 0.77 6.92
CA LYS A 39 8.97 0.43 7.46
C LYS A 39 9.79 -0.30 6.38
N PRO A 40 11.02 0.15 6.07
CA PRO A 40 11.87 -0.51 5.08
C PRO A 40 12.10 -2.00 5.36
N PHE A 41 12.22 -2.37 6.64
CA PHE A 41 12.45 -3.76 7.07
C PHE A 41 11.25 -4.68 6.83
N ASP A 42 10.05 -4.14 6.60
CA ASP A 42 8.87 -4.92 6.26
C ASP A 42 8.75 -5.18 4.74
N ARG A 43 9.61 -4.57 3.93
CA ARG A 43 9.60 -4.73 2.47
C ARG A 43 10.37 -5.99 2.08
N PRO A 44 9.84 -6.84 1.19
CA PRO A 44 10.59 -7.97 0.66
C PRO A 44 11.78 -7.47 -0.16
N ASN A 45 12.89 -8.20 -0.12
CA ASN A 45 13.98 -7.99 -1.06
C ASN A 45 13.61 -8.52 -2.45
N MET A 46 14.36 -8.14 -3.49
CA MET A 46 14.05 -8.53 -4.87
C MET A 46 14.05 -10.06 -5.08
N SER A 47 14.96 -10.81 -4.45
CA SER A 47 14.95 -12.28 -4.55
C SER A 47 13.69 -12.91 -3.96
N SER A 48 13.21 -12.40 -2.81
CA SER A 48 11.94 -12.82 -2.22
C SER A 48 10.77 -12.50 -3.14
N VAL A 49 10.75 -11.34 -3.80
CA VAL A 49 9.69 -10.98 -4.76
C VAL A 49 9.65 -11.95 -5.93
N VAL A 50 10.80 -12.30 -6.53
CA VAL A 50 10.86 -13.25 -7.64
C VAL A 50 10.35 -14.64 -7.22
N LEU A 51 10.76 -15.11 -6.04
CA LEU A 51 10.26 -16.37 -5.48
C LEU A 51 8.75 -16.30 -5.23
N MET A 52 8.25 -15.22 -4.65
CA MET A 52 6.83 -15.03 -4.39
C MET A 52 6.01 -15.00 -5.68
N LEU A 53 6.55 -14.49 -6.79
CA LEU A 53 5.89 -14.48 -8.10
C LEU A 53 5.88 -15.87 -8.75
N GLY A 54 6.98 -16.62 -8.63
CA GLY A 54 7.14 -17.93 -9.29
C GLY A 54 6.56 -19.11 -8.50
N ASP A 55 6.45 -19.00 -7.18
CA ASP A 55 5.89 -20.02 -6.30
C ASP A 55 4.47 -19.66 -5.87
N LYS A 56 3.59 -20.64 -5.64
CA LYS A 56 2.21 -20.47 -5.14
C LYS A 56 2.13 -20.48 -3.61
N SER A 57 3.23 -20.20 -2.92
CA SER A 57 3.29 -20.15 -1.46
C SER A 57 2.37 -19.10 -0.86
N ILE A 58 2.00 -19.32 0.41
CA ILE A 58 1.17 -18.40 1.19
C ILE A 58 1.98 -17.13 1.46
N LEU A 59 1.41 -15.98 1.09
CA LEU A 59 2.06 -14.68 1.28
C LEU A 59 1.70 -14.07 2.65
N PRO A 60 2.63 -13.35 3.29
CA PRO A 60 2.33 -12.61 4.52
C PRO A 60 1.30 -11.51 4.25
N GLN A 61 0.48 -11.17 5.24
CA GLN A 61 -0.49 -10.08 5.09
C GLN A 61 0.22 -8.71 5.06
N PRO A 62 -0.10 -7.84 4.08
CA PRO A 62 0.37 -6.46 4.08
C PRO A 62 -0.14 -5.73 5.31
N LYS A 63 0.70 -4.91 5.94
CA LYS A 63 0.24 -4.03 7.02
C LYS A 63 -0.58 -2.89 6.41
N PRO A 64 -1.56 -2.34 7.16
CA PRO A 64 -2.29 -1.17 6.72
C PRO A 64 -1.33 -0.02 6.37
N PRO A 65 -1.56 0.70 5.25
CA PRO A 65 -0.87 1.93 4.95
C PRO A 65 -0.89 2.90 6.13
N ALA A 66 0.19 3.68 6.31
CA ALA A 66 0.32 4.66 7.39
C ALA A 66 -0.79 5.73 7.41
N TYR A 67 -1.59 5.82 6.35
CA TYR A 67 -2.68 6.76 6.16
C TYR A 67 -4.07 6.13 6.35
N PHE A 68 -4.18 5.10 7.20
CA PHE A 68 -5.47 4.74 7.80
C PHE A 68 -5.58 5.43 9.16
N THR A 69 -5.80 6.75 9.15
CA THR A 69 -6.38 7.41 10.33
C THR A 69 -7.82 6.93 10.44
N ASN A 70 -8.09 6.07 11.41
CA ASN A 70 -9.45 5.70 11.83
C ASN A 70 -10.27 6.98 12.06
N THR A 71 -11.15 7.32 11.14
CA THR A 71 -12.15 8.38 11.30
C THR A 71 -13.39 7.91 12.06
N ASP A 72 -13.34 6.76 12.75
CA ASP A 72 -14.52 6.14 13.37
C ASP A 72 -14.33 5.79 14.86
N LEU A 73 -13.73 6.68 15.65
CA LEU A 73 -13.93 6.67 17.10
C LEU A 73 -14.15 8.10 17.63
N TRP A 74 -15.25 8.71 17.19
CA TRP A 74 -15.99 9.59 18.10
C TRP A 74 -16.89 8.68 18.95
N GLU A 75 -16.44 8.34 20.15
CA GLU A 75 -17.32 8.39 21.32
C GLU A 75 -16.46 8.47 22.59
N GLY A 76 -16.58 9.59 23.31
CA GLY A 76 -16.45 9.66 24.77
C GLY A 76 -15.08 9.43 25.42
N ALA A 77 -14.58 10.53 26.01
CA ALA A 77 -13.69 10.59 27.19
C ALA A 77 -12.15 10.64 27.00
N HIS A 78 -11.65 11.87 27.15
CA HIS A 78 -10.48 12.27 27.95
C HIS A 78 -9.20 11.40 27.96
N SER A 79 -8.15 11.85 27.25
CA SER A 79 -6.75 11.94 27.75
C SER A 79 -5.81 12.59 26.72
N PRO A 80 -4.92 13.54 27.11
CA PRO A 80 -4.03 14.21 26.17
C PRO A 80 -2.68 13.50 26.13
N ALA A 81 -2.54 12.43 25.33
CA ALA A 81 -1.23 11.78 25.20
C ALA A 81 -1.03 11.03 23.89
N LEU A 82 -1.41 11.60 22.73
CA LEU A 82 -0.97 11.09 21.43
C LEU A 82 -0.69 12.24 20.47
N ARG A 83 0.49 12.86 20.60
CA ARG A 83 1.06 13.66 19.50
C ARG A 83 1.58 12.67 18.45
N PRO A 84 1.17 12.75 17.17
CA PRO A 84 1.85 12.03 16.12
C PRO A 84 3.29 12.56 16.00
N PRO A 85 4.29 11.72 15.65
CA PRO A 85 5.63 12.20 15.37
C PRO A 85 5.55 13.14 14.17
N SER A 86 5.75 14.43 14.41
CA SER A 86 5.87 15.45 13.37
C SER A 86 7.11 15.12 12.55
N CYS A 87 6.91 14.61 11.34
CA CYS A 87 7.96 14.61 10.34
C CYS A 87 8.26 16.07 9.97
N ASN A 88 9.43 16.56 10.35
CA ASN A 88 9.94 17.87 9.94
C ASN A 88 10.45 17.77 8.49
N THR A 89 9.54 17.79 7.54
CA THR A 89 9.92 17.92 6.12
C THR A 89 10.46 19.32 5.87
N SER A 90 11.78 19.50 5.98
CA SER A 90 12.45 20.73 5.56
C SER A 90 12.50 20.79 4.03
N ILE A 91 11.70 21.67 3.44
CA ILE A 91 11.85 22.06 2.03
C ILE A 91 13.10 22.93 1.93
N THR A 92 14.11 22.44 1.21
CA THR A 92 15.23 23.28 0.75
C THR A 92 14.88 23.81 -0.64
N THR A 93 14.94 25.13 -0.82
CA THR A 93 14.79 25.75 -2.13
C THR A 93 16.04 25.42 -2.96
N VAL A 94 15.86 24.76 -4.11
CA VAL A 94 16.92 24.61 -5.11
C VAL A 94 17.06 25.93 -5.86
N GLU A 95 18.17 26.63 -5.66
CA GLU A 95 18.55 27.78 -6.48
C GLU A 95 19.36 27.24 -7.67
N GLY A 96 18.76 27.31 -8.86
CA GLY A 96 19.42 26.94 -10.12
C GLY A 96 20.44 28.01 -10.51
N ARG A 97 21.64 27.58 -10.89
CA ARG A 97 22.69 28.45 -11.42
C ARG A 97 22.52 28.70 -12.91
#